data_AF-T1CJL2-F1
#
_entry.id   AF-T1CJL2-F1
#
_cell.length_a   1.000
_cell.length_b   1.000
_cell.length_c   1.000
_cell.angle_alpha   90.00
_cell.angle_beta   90.00
_cell.angle_gamma   90.00
#
_symmetry.space_group_name_H-M   'P 1'
#
loop_
_entity.id
_entity.type
_entity.pdbx_description
1 polymer ?
#
loop_
_entity_poly.entity_id
_entity_poly.type
_entity_poly.pdbx_seq_one_letter_code
_entity_poly.pdbx_strand_id
1 'polypeptide(L)'
;MRRTPNHSLGFSLVELMVAIAIGLIVLAGIATVFMAQRQVVSSSSAQGAIQNADNAISAILSPAIRGAGFTGCGTLAQAVNSTATPPPGISYSTWATPWVFSRGNFSAPVFGFDANGTDAGGSYAITALNAADDSNSGDWTPALTG
;
A
#
# COMPACT_ATOMS: atom_id res chain seq x y z
N MET A 1 -46.02 -42.65 -56.26
CA MET A 1 -45.05 -41.95 -55.39
C MET A 1 -44.11 -42.99 -54.80
N ARG A 2 -42.85 -43.06 -55.26
CA ARG A 2 -41.88 -44.10 -54.86
C ARG A 2 -40.98 -43.52 -53.78
N ARG A 3 -41.14 -43.96 -52.52
CA ARG A 3 -40.25 -43.61 -51.41
C ARG A 3 -38.99 -44.48 -51.54
N THR A 4 -37.86 -43.86 -51.81
CA THR A 4 -36.54 -44.51 -51.66
C THR A 4 -36.24 -44.65 -50.17
N PRO A 5 -35.82 -45.83 -49.69
CA PRO A 5 -35.42 -46.01 -48.31
C PRO A 5 -34.17 -45.17 -48.03
N ASN A 6 -34.14 -44.43 -46.93
CA ASN A 6 -32.92 -43.78 -46.46
C ASN A 6 -32.01 -44.86 -45.87
N HIS A 7 -30.84 -45.01 -46.46
CA HIS A 7 -29.81 -45.94 -46.02
C HIS A 7 -29.13 -45.31 -44.82
N SER A 8 -29.41 -45.81 -43.62
CA SER A 8 -28.65 -45.44 -42.42
C SER A 8 -27.25 -46.02 -42.55
N LEU A 9 -26.30 -45.24 -43.06
CA LEU A 9 -24.90 -45.61 -43.09
C LEU A 9 -24.36 -45.56 -41.66
N GLY A 10 -24.04 -46.74 -41.09
CA GLY A 10 -23.36 -46.83 -39.80
C GLY A 10 -21.93 -46.34 -39.91
N PHE A 11 -21.42 -45.72 -38.84
CA PHE A 11 -20.03 -45.25 -38.76
C PHE A 11 -19.05 -46.41 -38.86
N SER A 12 -17.99 -46.23 -39.64
CA SER A 12 -16.87 -47.17 -39.68
C SER A 12 -16.09 -47.14 -38.36
N LEU A 13 -15.53 -48.28 -37.93
CA LEU A 13 -14.67 -48.37 -36.76
C LEU A 13 -13.50 -47.38 -36.83
N VAL A 14 -12.95 -47.19 -38.04
CA VAL A 14 -11.86 -46.22 -38.31
C VAL A 14 -12.33 -44.78 -38.12
N GLU A 15 -13.57 -44.48 -38.49
CA GLU A 15 -14.17 -43.16 -38.35
C GLU A 15 -14.36 -42.79 -36.88
N LEU A 16 -14.75 -43.76 -36.05
CA LEU A 16 -14.79 -43.61 -34.59
C LEU A 16 -13.39 -43.39 -34.00
N MET A 17 -12.38 -44.15 -34.45
CA MET A 17 -11.00 -44.01 -33.97
C MET A 17 -10.41 -42.62 -34.30
N VAL A 18 -10.71 -42.08 -35.47
CA VAL A 18 -10.27 -40.73 -35.86
C VAL A 18 -11.02 -39.67 -35.04
N ALA A 19 -12.33 -39.84 -34.82
CA ALA A 19 -13.13 -38.91 -34.02
C ALA A 19 -12.61 -38.79 -32.58
N ILE A 20 -12.30 -39.92 -31.92
CA ILE A 20 -11.73 -39.90 -30.56
C ILE A 20 -10.31 -39.32 -30.53
N ALA A 21 -9.49 -39.58 -31.55
CA ALA A 21 -8.13 -39.03 -31.62
C ALA A 21 -8.16 -37.50 -31.74
N ILE A 22 -9.02 -36.96 -32.60
CA ILE A 22 -9.22 -35.51 -32.74
C ILE A 22 -9.79 -34.91 -31.45
N GLY A 23 -10.76 -35.60 -30.82
CA GLY A 23 -11.33 -35.17 -29.54
C GLY A 23 -10.29 -35.03 -28.44
N LEU A 24 -9.37 -36.00 -28.32
CA LEU A 24 -8.28 -35.95 -27.33
C LEU A 24 -7.30 -34.80 -27.59
N ILE A 25 -6.95 -34.54 -28.86
CA ILE A 25 -6.06 -33.43 -29.22
C ILE A 25 -6.67 -32.09 -28.82
N VAL A 26 -7.95 -31.88 -29.12
CA VAL A 26 -8.66 -30.64 -28.76
C VAL A 26 -8.74 -30.48 -27.25
N LEU A 27 -9.05 -31.55 -26.51
CA LEU A 27 -9.15 -31.50 -25.05
C LEU A 27 -7.80 -31.15 -24.41
N ALA A 28 -6.71 -31.72 -24.92
CA ALA A 28 -5.34 -31.40 -24.48
C ALA A 28 -5.00 -29.93 -24.74
N GLY A 29 -5.40 -29.37 -25.89
CA GLY A 29 -5.21 -27.96 -26.20
C GLY A 29 -6.00 -27.02 -25.29
N ILE A 30 -7.25 -27.35 -24.96
CA ILE A 30 -8.06 -26.51 -24.06
C ILE A 30 -7.53 -26.58 -22.62
N ALA A 31 -7.04 -27.74 -22.17
CA ALA A 31 -6.46 -27.89 -20.85
C ALA A 31 -5.27 -26.94 -20.63
N THR A 32 -4.38 -26.81 -21.61
CA THR A 32 -3.22 -25.90 -21.50
C THR A 32 -3.65 -24.43 -21.45
N VAL A 33 -4.63 -24.04 -22.27
CA VAL A 33 -5.20 -22.67 -22.26
C VAL A 33 -5.86 -22.38 -20.91
N PHE A 34 -6.62 -23.32 -20.36
CA PHE A 34 -7.27 -23.15 -19.07
C PHE A 34 -6.26 -22.99 -17.92
N MET A 35 -5.19 -23.79 -17.93
CA MET A 35 -4.10 -23.64 -16.96
C MET A 35 -3.42 -22.27 -17.07
N ALA A 36 -3.15 -21.81 -18.28
CA ALA A 36 -2.58 -20.49 -18.52
C ALA A 36 -3.51 -19.36 -18.05
N GLN A 37 -4.81 -19.44 -18.36
CA GLN A 37 -5.80 -18.47 -17.90
C GLN A 37 -5.86 -18.40 -16.37
N ARG A 38 -5.84 -19.54 -15.68
CA ARG A 38 -5.83 -19.57 -14.21
C ARG A 38 -4.62 -18.85 -13.64
N GLN A 39 -3.44 -19.06 -14.24
CA GLN A 39 -2.22 -18.34 -13.84
C GLN A 39 -2.37 -16.82 -14.07
N VAL A 40 -2.84 -16.40 -15.24
CA VAL A 40 -3.04 -14.98 -15.57
C VAL A 40 -4.01 -14.30 -14.62
N VAL A 41 -5.15 -14.96 -14.29
CA VAL A 41 -6.14 -14.43 -13.34
C VAL A 41 -5.51 -14.23 -11.96
N SER A 42 -4.70 -15.18 -11.48
CA SER A 42 -4.02 -15.06 -10.18
C SER A 42 -2.99 -13.92 -10.14
N SER A 43 -2.23 -13.73 -11.22
CA SER A 43 -1.29 -12.61 -11.33
C SER A 43 -2.04 -11.27 -11.41
N SER A 44 -3.13 -11.22 -12.16
CA SER A 44 -3.95 -10.01 -12.30
C SER A 44 -4.58 -9.58 -10.98
N SER A 45 -5.04 -10.52 -10.15
CA SER A 45 -5.61 -10.18 -8.84
C SER A 45 -4.54 -9.68 -7.86
N ALA A 46 -3.35 -10.31 -7.87
CA ALA A 46 -2.21 -9.85 -7.07
C ALA A 46 -1.76 -8.44 -7.49
N GLN A 47 -1.68 -8.16 -8.79
CA GLN A 47 -1.37 -6.84 -9.32
C GLN A 47 -2.41 -5.79 -8.89
N GLY A 48 -3.70 -6.14 -8.94
CA GLY A 48 -4.77 -5.24 -8.49
C GLY A 48 -4.68 -4.92 -7.00
N ALA A 49 -4.31 -5.90 -6.17
CA ALA A 49 -4.09 -5.69 -4.75
C ALA A 49 -2.92 -4.72 -4.48
N ILE A 50 -1.81 -4.86 -5.21
CA ILE A 50 -0.66 -3.95 -5.12
C ILE A 50 -1.04 -2.54 -5.54
N GLN A 51 -1.71 -2.37 -6.68
CA GLN A 51 -2.14 -1.05 -7.16
C GLN A 51 -3.11 -0.36 -6.18
N ASN A 52 -3.99 -1.13 -5.55
CA ASN A 52 -4.88 -0.59 -4.52
C ASN A 52 -4.10 -0.14 -3.27
N ALA A 53 -3.09 -0.91 -2.84
CA ALA A 53 -2.22 -0.52 -1.73
C ALA A 53 -1.44 0.76 -2.05
N ASP A 54 -0.88 0.87 -3.26
CA ASP A 54 -0.17 2.07 -3.71
C ASP A 54 -1.08 3.31 -3.73
N ASN A 55 -2.32 3.15 -4.22
CA ASN A 55 -3.32 4.22 -4.20
C ASN A 55 -3.69 4.63 -2.76
N ALA A 56 -3.85 3.68 -1.85
CA ALA A 56 -4.12 3.97 -0.45
C ALA A 56 -2.95 4.70 0.23
N ILE A 57 -1.72 4.25 0.01
CA ILE A 57 -0.50 4.88 0.55
C ILE A 57 -0.35 6.29 0.01
N SER A 58 -0.48 6.48 -1.30
CA SER A 58 -0.34 7.80 -1.93
C SER A 58 -1.42 8.79 -1.46
N ALA A 59 -2.64 8.32 -1.18
CA ALA A 59 -3.70 9.15 -0.63
C ALA A 59 -3.39 9.66 0.79
N ILE A 60 -2.66 8.89 1.59
CA ILE A 60 -2.24 9.27 2.95
C ILE A 60 -0.97 10.12 2.91
N LEU A 61 0.01 9.71 2.12
CA LEU A 61 1.35 10.30 2.12
C LEU A 61 1.40 11.63 1.36
N SER A 62 0.69 11.78 0.24
CA SER A 62 0.76 13.01 -0.57
C SER A 62 0.31 14.25 0.21
N PRO A 63 -0.81 14.22 0.98
CA PRO A 63 -1.17 15.32 1.85
C PRO A 63 -0.16 15.55 2.98
N ALA A 64 0.36 14.49 3.59
CA ALA A 64 1.35 14.59 4.67
C ALA A 64 2.65 15.27 4.23
N ILE A 65 3.14 14.97 3.02
CA ILE A 65 4.32 15.63 2.44
C ILE A 65 4.02 17.08 2.06
N ARG A 66 2.88 17.35 1.42
CA ARG A 66 2.50 18.72 1.03
C ARG A 66 2.24 19.63 2.23
N GLY A 67 1.81 19.07 3.34
CA GLY A 67 1.65 19.76 4.62
C GLY A 67 2.88 19.71 5.52
N ALA A 68 4.00 19.14 5.06
CA ALA A 68 5.20 19.03 5.88
C ALA A 68 5.74 20.42 6.25
N GLY A 69 6.03 20.64 7.53
CA GLY A 69 6.46 21.93 8.07
C GLY A 69 5.37 23.02 8.13
N PHE A 70 4.12 22.72 7.73
CA PHE A 70 3.02 23.69 7.77
C PHE A 70 2.13 23.49 9.00
N THR A 71 2.09 24.48 9.89
CA THR A 71 1.39 24.42 11.19
C THR A 71 0.12 25.27 11.23
N GLY A 72 -0.23 25.92 10.11
CA GLY A 72 -1.35 26.86 10.01
C GLY A 72 -1.12 28.17 10.76
N CYS A 73 -2.22 28.87 11.10
CA CYS A 73 -2.23 30.11 11.89
C CYS A 73 -2.21 29.86 13.42
N GLY A 74 -1.71 28.69 13.83
CA GLY A 74 -1.53 28.33 15.23
C GLY A 74 -0.09 27.90 15.46
N THR A 75 0.39 28.00 16.69
CA THR A 75 1.68 27.40 17.04
C THR A 75 1.60 25.87 16.92
N LEU A 76 2.74 25.19 16.79
CA LEU A 76 2.78 23.71 16.81
C LEU A 76 2.07 23.13 18.04
N ALA A 77 2.02 23.86 19.15
CA ALA A 77 1.29 23.51 20.36
C ALA A 77 -0.25 23.67 20.24
N GLN A 78 -0.75 24.49 19.30
CA GLN A 78 -2.17 24.75 19.07
C GLN A 78 -2.77 23.92 17.92
N ALA A 79 -1.97 23.55 16.90
CA ALA A 79 -2.40 22.68 15.79
C ALA A 79 -2.76 21.24 16.25
N VAL A 80 -2.48 20.92 17.52
CA VAL A 80 -2.46 19.56 18.09
C VAL A 80 -3.44 19.38 19.25
N ASN A 81 -4.24 20.41 19.54
CA ASN A 81 -5.33 20.30 20.49
C ASN A 81 -6.67 20.21 19.75
N SER A 82 -7.38 19.11 19.99
CA SER A 82 -8.78 18.85 19.60
C SER A 82 -8.99 18.20 18.23
N THR A 83 -9.28 16.89 18.24
CA THR A 83 -10.55 16.30 17.72
C THR A 83 -10.50 14.77 17.55
N ALA A 84 -9.34 14.12 17.64
CA ALA A 84 -9.29 12.66 17.57
C ALA A 84 -9.62 12.03 18.93
N THR A 85 -10.86 11.57 19.12
CA THR A 85 -11.16 10.55 20.13
C THR A 85 -10.29 9.31 19.86
N PRO A 86 -9.56 8.78 20.85
CA PRO A 86 -8.71 7.62 20.62
C PRO A 86 -9.55 6.41 20.17
N PRO A 87 -9.03 5.58 19.25
CA PRO A 87 -9.65 4.30 18.91
C PRO A 87 -9.92 3.47 20.18
N PRO A 88 -11.01 2.67 20.24
CA PRO A 88 -11.31 1.85 21.40
C PRO A 88 -10.12 0.94 21.76
N GLY A 89 -9.71 0.97 23.04
CA GLY A 89 -8.63 0.12 23.56
C GLY A 89 -7.27 0.79 23.68
N ILE A 90 -7.16 2.09 23.38
CA ILE A 90 -5.91 2.84 23.56
C ILE A 90 -6.14 4.04 24.48
N SER A 91 -5.46 4.07 25.63
CA SER A 91 -5.50 5.16 26.60
C SER A 91 -4.16 5.88 26.62
N TYR A 92 -4.13 7.14 26.16
CA TYR A 92 -2.97 8.01 26.29
C TYR A 92 -3.36 9.27 27.06
N SER A 93 -2.50 9.69 27.99
CA SER A 93 -2.73 10.84 28.86
C SER A 93 -2.76 12.14 28.05
N THR A 94 -3.83 12.92 28.18
CA THR A 94 -4.05 14.22 27.54
C THR A 94 -3.10 15.34 28.03
N TRP A 95 -2.17 15.04 28.94
CA TRP A 95 -1.46 16.03 29.74
C TRP A 95 0.09 15.99 29.68
N ALA A 96 0.72 15.17 28.83
CA ALA A 96 2.20 15.14 28.80
C ALA A 96 2.87 14.87 27.44
N THR A 97 2.13 14.45 26.41
CA THR A 97 2.72 14.28 25.06
C THR A 97 1.80 14.96 24.04
N PRO A 98 2.26 15.97 23.29
CA PRO A 98 1.55 16.42 22.11
C PRO A 98 1.27 15.18 21.23
N TRP A 99 0.01 15.00 20.81
CA TRP A 99 -0.48 13.84 20.03
C TRP A 99 0.30 13.54 18.74
N VAL A 100 1.21 14.45 18.40
CA VAL A 100 2.21 14.42 17.33
C VAL A 100 3.22 13.29 17.45
N PHE A 101 3.55 12.86 18.68
CA PHE A 101 4.57 11.82 18.92
C PHE A 101 3.99 10.40 19.00
N SER A 102 2.68 10.24 18.79
CA SER A 102 2.03 8.94 18.82
C SER A 102 2.22 8.19 17.51
N ARG A 103 2.81 7.00 17.58
CA ARG A 103 3.02 6.11 16.42
C ARG A 103 1.67 5.86 15.72
N GLY A 104 1.55 6.28 14.47
CA GLY A 104 0.35 6.08 13.65
C GLY A 104 -0.59 7.29 13.53
N ASN A 105 -0.23 8.45 14.08
CA ASN A 105 -1.00 9.68 13.88
C ASN A 105 -0.55 10.42 12.60
N PHE A 106 -1.24 10.14 11.48
CA PHE A 106 -1.03 10.83 10.20
C PHE A 106 -1.77 12.18 10.10
N SER A 107 -2.50 12.59 11.15
CA SER A 107 -3.18 13.89 11.19
C SER A 107 -2.24 15.04 11.57
N ALA A 108 -1.09 14.73 12.19
CA ALA A 108 -0.04 15.72 12.40
C ALA A 108 0.82 15.84 11.13
N PRO A 109 1.24 17.05 10.73
CA PRO A 109 2.15 17.24 9.61
C PRO A 109 3.48 16.53 9.89
N VAL A 110 4.24 16.19 8.84
CA VAL A 110 5.65 15.80 8.99
C VAL A 110 6.45 17.07 9.29
N PHE A 111 7.30 17.08 10.32
CA PHE A 111 8.16 18.22 10.64
C PHE A 111 9.49 17.73 11.19
N GLY A 112 10.52 18.57 11.06
CA GLY A 112 11.85 18.33 11.57
C GLY A 112 12.06 18.99 12.93
N PHE A 113 13.17 18.62 13.56
CA PHE A 113 13.71 19.27 14.73
C PHE A 113 15.04 19.88 14.34
N ASP A 114 15.21 21.17 14.59
CA ASP A 114 16.48 21.84 14.41
C ASP A 114 17.19 21.86 15.77
N ALA A 115 18.47 21.50 15.79
CA ALA A 115 19.26 21.72 16.99
C ALA A 115 19.33 23.23 17.27
N ASN A 116 19.34 23.61 18.54
CA ASN A 116 19.31 25.02 18.91
C ASN A 116 20.51 25.77 18.31
N GLY A 117 20.24 26.81 17.52
CA GLY A 117 21.26 27.58 16.79
C GLY A 117 21.70 26.99 15.44
N THR A 118 21.00 25.97 14.93
CA THR A 118 21.18 25.45 13.55
C THR A 118 20.06 25.85 12.59
N ASP A 119 19.27 26.87 12.96
CA ASP A 119 18.20 27.42 12.13
C ASP A 119 18.74 28.10 10.85
N ALA A 120 17.84 28.40 9.91
CA ALA A 120 18.22 28.96 8.62
C ALA A 120 19.01 30.28 8.77
N GLY A 121 20.31 30.24 8.46
CA GLY A 121 21.24 31.37 8.61
C GLY A 121 22.22 31.22 9.78
N GLY A 122 22.03 30.22 10.65
CA GLY A 122 22.99 29.81 11.66
C GLY A 122 24.23 29.14 11.06
N SER A 123 25.35 29.21 11.77
CA SER A 123 26.56 28.47 11.45
C SER A 123 26.91 27.56 12.62
N TYR A 124 26.88 26.26 12.39
CA TYR A 124 27.19 25.24 13.39
C TYR A 124 28.47 24.50 13.02
N ALA A 125 29.41 24.42 13.95
CA ALA A 125 30.65 23.68 13.76
C ALA A 125 30.42 22.20 14.13
N ILE A 126 30.44 21.32 13.14
CA ILE A 126 30.38 19.88 13.37
C ILE A 126 31.68 19.45 14.06
N THR A 127 31.58 19.06 15.33
CA THR A 127 32.73 18.64 16.15
C THR A 127 33.09 17.16 15.96
N ALA A 128 32.16 16.35 15.44
CA ALA A 128 32.39 14.95 15.07
C ALA A 128 31.42 14.49 13.96
N LEU A 129 31.89 13.60 13.07
CA LEU A 129 31.07 13.02 11.99
C LEU A 129 29.99 12.04 12.50
N ASN A 130 30.15 11.49 13.70
CA ASN A 130 29.22 10.57 14.34
C ASN A 130 29.26 10.78 15.85
N ALA A 131 28.78 11.94 16.28
CA ALA A 131 28.61 12.22 17.71
C ALA A 131 27.63 11.21 18.32
N ALA A 132 27.73 11.00 19.63
CA ALA A 132 26.74 10.22 20.35
C ALA A 132 25.36 10.89 20.24
N ASP A 133 24.29 10.09 20.30
CA ASP A 133 22.92 10.60 20.33
C ASP A 133 22.78 11.62 21.47
N ASP A 134 22.13 12.74 21.16
CA ASP A 134 21.93 13.81 22.12
C ASP A 134 20.99 13.35 23.25
N SER A 135 21.39 13.65 24.50
CA SER A 135 20.67 13.20 25.70
C SER A 135 19.73 14.26 26.29
N ASN A 136 19.67 15.46 25.70
CA ASN A 136 18.93 16.59 26.26
C ASN A 136 17.86 17.10 25.28
N SER A 137 16.61 16.80 25.62
CA SER A 137 15.46 17.12 24.79
C SER A 137 15.23 18.63 24.56
N GLY A 138 15.86 19.48 25.38
CA GLY A 138 15.84 20.94 25.26
C GLY A 138 16.83 21.53 24.25
N ASP A 139 17.76 20.72 23.73
CA ASP A 139 18.73 21.17 22.70
C ASP A 139 18.14 21.12 21.28
N TRP A 140 16.87 20.69 21.15
CA TRP A 140 16.11 20.61 19.91
C TRP A 140 14.96 21.60 19.91
N THR A 141 14.66 22.17 18.76
CA THR A 141 13.54 23.09 18.55
C THR A 141 12.62 22.54 17.45
N PRO A 142 11.32 22.38 17.72
CA PRO A 142 10.64 22.52 19.03
C PRO A 142 11.12 21.45 20.05
N ALA A 143 11.10 21.75 21.35
CA ALA A 143 11.62 20.83 22.37
C ALA A 143 10.95 19.45 22.30
N LEU A 144 11.77 18.40 22.29
CA LEU A 144 11.29 17.02 22.42
C LEU A 144 10.77 16.86 23.86
N THR A 145 9.52 16.44 24.04
CA THR A 145 9.03 16.11 25.39
C THR A 145 9.52 14.71 25.72
N GLY A 146 10.48 14.61 26.63
CA GLY A 146 10.99 13.34 27.18
C GLY A 146 9.97 12.64 28.07
#